data_AF-T0Y1R0-F1
#
_entry.id   AF-T0Y1R0-F1
#
_cell.length_a   1.000
_cell.length_b   1.000
_cell.length_c   1.000
_cell.angle_alpha   90.00
_cell.angle_beta   90.00
_cell.angle_gamma   90.00
#
_symmetry.space_group_name_H-M   'P 1'
#
loop_
_entity.id
_entity.type
_entity.pdbx_description
1 polymer ?
#
loop_
_entity_poly.entity_id
_entity_poly.type
_entity_poly.pdbx_seq_one_letter_code
_entity_poly.pdbx_strand_id
1 'polypeptide(L)'
;MRSVWSDLHAKGLTPVEVTRVLYDEAIAIHEEDIAQNRAMGKFGEPLFPESGSILTHCNAGALATGGYGTALGVIRAAVEDRKK
;
A
#
# COMPACT_ATOMS: atom_id res chain seq x y z
N MET A 1 10.00 -2.97 10.53
CA MET A 1 9.69 -3.63 11.82
C MET A 1 10.84 -4.36 12.52
N ARG A 2 11.43 -5.47 12.01
CA ARG A 2 12.47 -6.21 12.78
C ARG A 2 13.73 -5.39 13.08
N SER A 3 14.22 -4.63 12.09
CA SER A 3 15.33 -3.70 12.25
C SER A 3 15.02 -2.62 13.27
N VAL A 4 13.87 -1.97 13.13
CA VAL A 4 13.36 -0.94 14.07
C VAL A 4 13.34 -1.50 15.50
N TRP A 5 12.76 -2.67 15.73
CA TRP A 5 12.79 -3.32 17.05
C TRP A 5 14.20 -3.54 17.58
N SER A 6 15.09 -4.11 16.76
CA SER A 6 16.48 -4.41 17.16
C SER A 6 17.22 -3.14 17.58
N ASP A 7 17.04 -2.05 16.82
CA ASP A 7 17.71 -0.78 17.08
C ASP A 7 17.19 -0.12 18.36
N LEU A 8 15.87 -0.15 18.59
CA LEU A 8 15.27 0.42 19.79
C LEU A 8 15.68 -0.35 21.06
N HIS A 9 15.74 -1.68 20.96
CA HIS A 9 16.22 -2.53 22.04
C HIS A 9 17.70 -2.24 22.36
N ALA A 10 18.55 -2.13 21.34
CA ALA A 10 19.97 -1.80 21.53
C ALA A 10 20.20 -0.42 22.17
N LYS A 11 19.30 0.54 21.92
CA LYS A 11 19.32 1.87 22.53
C LYS A 11 18.79 1.91 23.97
N GLY A 12 18.27 0.80 24.49
CA GLY A 12 17.81 0.69 25.88
C GLY A 12 16.55 1.51 26.19
N LEU A 13 15.69 1.76 25.19
CA LEU A 13 14.43 2.49 25.38
C LEU A 13 13.51 1.74 26.35
N THR A 14 12.71 2.51 27.10
CA THR A 14 11.66 1.94 27.96
C THR A 14 10.55 1.30 27.12
N PRO A 15 9.76 0.37 27.70
CA PRO A 15 8.65 -0.26 26.98
C PRO A 15 7.66 0.73 26.37
N VAL A 16 7.37 1.84 27.06
CA VAL A 16 6.43 2.87 26.58
C VAL A 16 6.98 3.58 25.35
N GLU A 17 8.26 3.94 25.35
CA GLU A 17 8.92 4.58 24.20
C GLU A 17 9.00 3.62 23.01
N VAL A 18 9.33 2.34 23.26
CA VAL A 18 9.34 1.31 22.22
C VAL A 18 7.96 1.14 21.60
N THR A 19 6.89 1.02 22.40
CA THR A 19 5.52 0.93 21.90
C THR A 19 5.16 2.14 21.04
N ARG A 20 5.54 3.34 21.47
CA ARG A 20 5.26 4.56 20.70
C ARG A 20 5.91 4.53 19.32
N VAL A 21 7.22 4.24 19.26
CA VAL A 21 7.94 4.22 17.98
C VAL A 21 7.40 3.13 17.05
N LEU A 22 7.09 1.94 17.56
CA LEU A 22 6.54 0.86 16.75
C LEU A 22 5.14 1.16 16.23
N TYR A 23 4.32 1.88 17.01
CA TYR A 23 3.00 2.32 16.57
C TYR A 23 3.11 3.33 15.43
N ASP A 24 3.97 4.34 15.58
CA ASP A 24 4.20 5.36 14.57
C ASP A 24 4.77 4.73 13.28
N GLU A 25 5.69 3.77 13.39
CA GLU A 25 6.22 2.99 12.25
C GLU A 25 5.13 2.14 11.58
N ALA A 26 4.22 1.51 12.33
CA ALA A 26 3.14 0.73 11.76
C ALA A 26 2.18 1.58 10.93
N ILE A 27 1.88 2.80 11.39
CA ILE A 27 1.12 3.79 10.62
C ILE A 27 1.87 4.18 9.35
N ALA A 28 3.17 4.50 9.47
CA ALA A 28 3.99 4.88 8.33
C ALA A 28 3.99 3.80 7.24
N ILE A 29 4.19 2.52 7.60
CA ILE A 29 4.13 1.39 6.66
C ILE A 29 2.77 1.32 5.95
N HIS A 30 1.68 1.55 6.68
CA HIS A 30 0.33 1.50 6.11
C HIS A 30 0.09 2.65 5.10
N GLU A 31 0.52 3.87 5.44
CA GLU A 31 0.41 5.03 4.57
C GLU A 31 1.31 4.90 3.32
N GLU A 32 2.52 4.38 3.50
CA GLU A 32 3.45 4.08 2.41
C GLU A 32 2.88 3.04 1.44
N ASP A 33 2.27 1.96 1.93
CA ASP A 33 1.63 0.95 1.09
C ASP A 33 0.49 1.56 0.24
N ILE A 34 -0.35 2.42 0.84
CA ILE A 34 -1.39 3.14 0.10
C ILE A 34 -0.78 4.04 -0.99
N ALA A 35 0.26 4.79 -0.67
CA ALA A 35 0.93 5.69 -1.62
C ALA A 35 1.56 4.91 -2.78
N GLN A 36 2.23 3.79 -2.49
CA GLN A 36 2.84 2.91 -3.48
C GLN A 36 1.79 2.27 -4.39
N ASN A 37 0.67 1.79 -3.82
CA ASN A 37 -0.44 1.20 -4.59
C ASN A 37 -1.09 2.22 -5.53
N ARG A 38 -1.26 3.48 -5.09
CA ARG A 38 -1.74 4.57 -5.95
C ARG A 38 -0.76 4.89 -7.07
N ALA A 39 0.53 4.98 -6.77
CA ALA A 39 1.56 5.22 -7.77
C ALA A 39 1.59 4.09 -8.80
N MET A 40 1.58 2.83 -8.37
CA MET A 40 1.47 1.66 -9.24
C MET A 40 0.23 1.71 -10.11
N GLY A 41 -0.91 2.09 -9.54
CA GLY A 41 -2.16 2.31 -10.28
C GLY A 41 -1.97 3.32 -11.41
N LYS A 42 -1.38 4.49 -11.10
CA LYS A 42 -1.11 5.56 -12.07
C LYS A 42 -0.12 5.16 -13.17
N PHE A 43 0.88 4.35 -12.86
CA PHE A 43 1.80 3.82 -13.88
C PHE A 43 1.17 2.73 -14.73
N GLY A 44 0.26 1.93 -14.17
CA GLY A 44 -0.42 0.85 -14.87
C GLY A 44 -1.63 1.30 -15.70
N GLU A 45 -2.29 2.40 -15.34
CA GLU A 45 -3.50 2.88 -16.04
C GLU A 45 -3.34 3.02 -17.57
N PRO A 46 -2.19 3.44 -18.15
CA PRO A 46 -2.08 3.61 -19.60
C PRO A 46 -2.02 2.27 -20.34
N LEU A 47 -1.75 1.18 -19.62
CA LEU A 47 -1.77 -0.18 -20.17
C LEU A 47 -3.19 -0.75 -20.25
N PHE A 48 -4.18 -0.05 -19.70
CA PHE A 48 -5.55 -0.52 -19.64
C PHE A 48 -6.21 -0.46 -21.04
N PRO A 49 -6.78 -1.58 -21.54
CA PRO A 49 -7.34 -1.63 -22.88
C PRO A 49 -8.55 -0.71 -23.03
N GLU A 50 -8.70 -0.04 -24.17
CA GLU A 50 -9.84 0.86 -24.44
C GLU A 50 -11.19 0.13 -24.38
N SER A 51 -11.21 -1.15 -24.78
CA SER A 51 -12.40 -2.01 -24.81
C SER A 51 -12.08 -3.43 -24.34
N GLY A 52 -13.11 -4.20 -23.99
CA GLY A 52 -12.99 -5.58 -23.53
C GLY A 52 -13.14 -5.74 -22.01
N SER A 53 -12.76 -6.91 -21.50
CA SER A 53 -12.83 -7.26 -20.07
C SER A 53 -11.46 -7.64 -19.54
N ILE A 54 -11.20 -7.31 -18.28
CA ILE A 54 -9.97 -7.70 -17.59
C ILE A 54 -10.21 -9.00 -16.84
N LEU A 55 -9.36 -9.99 -17.08
CA LEU A 55 -9.27 -11.18 -16.26
C LEU A 55 -8.24 -10.93 -15.14
N THR A 56 -8.64 -11.18 -13.90
CA THR A 56 -7.73 -11.17 -12.74
C THR A 56 -7.93 -12.44 -11.93
N HIS A 57 -6.97 -12.74 -11.05
CA HIS A 57 -7.01 -13.89 -10.17
C HIS A 57 -6.84 -13.46 -8.72
N CYS A 58 -7.61 -14.10 -7.82
CA CYS A 58 -7.72 -13.73 -6.40
C CYS A 58 -8.27 -12.29 -6.21
N ASN A 59 -8.05 -11.72 -5.03
CA ASN A 59 -8.39 -10.35 -4.69
C ASN A 59 -7.09 -9.59 -4.35
N ALA A 60 -6.56 -8.87 -5.33
CA ALA A 60 -5.40 -8.00 -5.17
C ALA A 60 -5.84 -6.51 -5.02
N GLY A 61 -6.87 -6.28 -4.21
CA GLY A 61 -7.53 -5.00 -3.99
C GLY A 61 -7.28 -4.41 -2.61
N ALA A 62 -8.07 -3.40 -2.24
CA ALA A 62 -7.96 -2.72 -0.94
C ALA A 62 -8.13 -3.65 0.28
N LEU A 63 -8.77 -4.81 0.11
CA LEU A 63 -8.90 -5.81 1.19
C LEU A 63 -7.60 -6.58 1.45
N ALA A 64 -6.69 -6.62 0.48
CA ALA A 64 -5.43 -7.36 0.55
C ALA A 64 -4.20 -6.45 0.78
N THR A 65 -4.42 -5.15 0.97
CA THR A 65 -3.37 -4.11 1.07
C THR A 65 -3.73 -3.12 2.18
N GLY A 66 -2.85 -2.19 2.51
CA GLY A 66 -3.16 -1.02 3.34
C GLY A 66 -4.27 -0.15 2.73
N GLY A 67 -4.46 -0.25 1.41
CA GLY A 67 -5.62 0.27 0.72
C GLY A 67 -5.36 0.41 -0.76
N TYR A 68 -6.40 0.83 -1.49
CA TYR A 68 -6.41 0.98 -2.96
C TYR A 68 -6.27 -0.36 -3.72
N GLY A 69 -5.21 -1.12 -3.48
CA GLY A 69 -4.91 -2.40 -4.13
C GLY A 69 -3.78 -2.32 -5.16
N THR A 70 -3.31 -3.46 -5.63
CA THR A 70 -2.27 -3.57 -6.66
C THR A 70 -2.91 -3.77 -8.04
N ALA A 71 -3.19 -5.01 -8.47
CA ALA A 71 -3.82 -5.25 -9.78
C ALA A 71 -5.22 -4.63 -9.87
N LEU A 72 -6.02 -4.74 -8.81
CA LEU A 72 -7.32 -4.03 -8.74
C LEU A 72 -7.15 -2.51 -8.54
N GLY A 73 -5.99 -2.06 -8.05
CA GLY A 73 -5.63 -0.63 -7.99
C GLY A 73 -5.35 -0.03 -9.36
N VAL A 74 -4.66 -0.76 -10.25
CA VAL A 74 -4.49 -0.38 -11.66
C VAL A 74 -5.85 -0.27 -12.37
N ILE A 75 -6.73 -1.26 -12.16
CA ILE A 75 -8.09 -1.21 -12.71
C ILE A 75 -8.85 0.01 -12.18
N ARG A 76 -8.73 0.32 -10.88
CA ARG A 76 -9.36 1.49 -10.26
C ARG A 76 -8.85 2.81 -10.85
N ALA A 77 -7.53 2.98 -11.00
CA ALA A 77 -6.92 4.18 -11.58
C ALA A 77 -7.42 4.43 -13.02
N ALA A 78 -7.45 3.39 -13.86
CA ALA A 78 -7.96 3.49 -15.22
C ALA A 78 -9.44 3.91 -15.28
N VAL A 79 -10.27 3.44 -14.35
CA VAL A 79 -11.68 3.86 -14.25
C VAL A 79 -11.81 5.30 -13.74
N GLU A 80 -10.96 5.74 -12.81
CA GLU A 80 -10.95 7.12 -12.30
C GLU A 80 -10.55 8.12 -13.39
N ASP A 81 -9.58 7.79 -14.24
CA ASP A 81 -9.14 8.67 -15.33
C ASP A 81 -10.20 8.82 -16.45
N ARG A 82 -10.88 7.72 -16.82
CA ARG A 82 -11.93 7.71 -17.85
C ARG A 82 -13.24 8.39 -17.45
N LYS A 83 -13.40 8.76 -16.17
CA LYS A 83 -14.55 9.54 -15.67
C LYS A 83 -14.35 11.05 -15.77
N LYS A 84 -13.17 11.51 -16.18
CA LYS A 84 -12.92 12.92 -16.54
C LYS A 84 -13.42 13.21 -17.94
#